data_AF-X1H9Z6-F1
#
_entry.id   AF-X1H9Z6-F1
#
_cell.length_a   1.000
_cell.length_b   1.000
_cell.length_c   1.000
_cell.angle_alpha   90.00
_cell.angle_beta   90.00
_cell.angle_gamma   90.00
#
_symmetry.space_group_name_H-M   'P 1'
#
loop_
_entity.id
_entity.type
_entity.pdbx_description
1 polymer ?
#
loop_
_entity_poly.entity_id
_entity_poly.type
_entity_poly.pdbx_seq_one_letter_code
_entity_poly.pdbx_strand_id
1 'polypeptide(L)'
;MIENVIKTFKLNYDGTFDEIACENIKDVFTIVNILAIYIQKIKTMYIWIGRNATQALKNHVAKIRVILKEEFPISSNILLYDSSAESTSLFITSIQRNKIKN
;
A
#
# COMPACT_ATOMS: atom_id res chain seq x y z
N MET A 1 -12.15 14.18 -17.11
CA MET A 1 -10.85 13.49 -17.18
C MET A 1 -10.61 12.87 -15.82
N ILE A 2 -10.63 11.55 -15.71
CA ILE A 2 -10.34 10.89 -14.42
C ILE A 2 -8.82 10.77 -14.36
N GLU A 3 -8.19 11.63 -13.59
CA GLU A 3 -6.77 11.56 -13.32
C GLU A 3 -6.41 10.17 -12.79
N ASN A 4 -5.25 9.64 -13.21
CA ASN A 4 -4.71 8.39 -12.69
C ASN A 4 -4.23 8.61 -11.25
N VAL A 5 -5.17 8.75 -10.29
CA VAL A 5 -4.86 9.01 -8.89
C VAL A 5 -4.19 7.78 -8.29
N ILE A 6 -2.95 7.97 -7.82
CA ILE A 6 -2.22 7.02 -7.01
C ILE A 6 -2.19 7.60 -5.60
N LYS A 7 -2.92 6.98 -4.68
CA LYS A 7 -2.84 7.33 -3.26
C LYS A 7 -1.88 6.36 -2.57
N THR A 8 -0.93 6.90 -1.82
CA THR A 8 0.10 6.10 -1.14
C THR A 8 0.05 6.42 0.33
N PHE A 9 -0.19 5.41 1.16
CA PHE A 9 -0.33 5.54 2.60
C PHE A 9 0.72 4.69 3.30
N LYS A 10 1.33 5.26 4.33
CA LYS A 10 2.22 4.56 5.24
C LYS A 10 1.49 4.42 6.57
N LEU A 11 1.38 3.19 7.05
CA LEU A 11 0.94 2.90 8.40
C LEU A 11 2.17 2.74 9.30
N ASN A 12 2.41 3.76 10.12
CA ASN A 12 3.51 3.80 11.07
C ASN A 12 3.27 2.83 12.23
N TYR A 13 4.36 2.43 12.90
CA TYR A 13 4.33 1.52 14.05
C TYR A 13 3.36 1.94 15.17
N ASP A 14 3.13 3.25 15.36
CA ASP A 14 2.20 3.81 16.34
C ASP A 14 0.71 3.72 15.90
N GLY A 15 0.45 3.23 14.69
CA GLY A 15 -0.90 3.09 14.13
C GLY A 15 -1.39 4.33 13.38
N THR A 16 -0.56 5.37 13.23
CA THR A 16 -0.89 6.56 12.46
C THR A 16 -0.74 6.33 10.96
N PHE A 17 -1.51 7.07 10.17
CA PHE A 17 -1.48 7.04 8.72
C PHE A 17 -0.85 8.33 8.19
N ASP A 18 0.22 8.19 7.40
CA ASP A 18 0.79 9.28 6.63
C ASP A 18 0.53 9.05 5.14
N GLU A 19 0.08 10.09 4.45
CA GLU A 19 0.12 10.10 2.98
C GLU A 19 1.56 10.42 2.54
N ILE A 20 2.11 9.62 1.64
CA ILE A 20 3.49 9.78 1.17
C ILE A 20 3.53 10.00 -0.34
N ALA A 21 4.52 10.76 -0.81
CA ALA A 21 4.80 10.86 -2.23
C ALA A 21 5.27 9.49 -2.76
N CYS A 22 4.68 9.06 -3.87
CA CYS A 22 4.97 7.76 -4.47
C CYS A 22 6.41 7.64 -5.03
N GLU A 23 7.13 8.77 -5.15
CA GLU A 23 8.54 8.85 -5.52
C GLU A 23 9.47 8.36 -4.40
N ASN A 24 9.05 8.55 -3.15
CA ASN A 24 9.84 8.25 -1.96
C ASN A 24 9.59 6.84 -1.42
N ILE A 25 8.77 6.01 -2.07
CA ILE A 25 8.34 4.67 -1.60
C ILE A 25 9.50 3.82 -1.10
N LYS A 26 10.65 3.87 -1.81
CA LYS A 26 11.83 3.07 -1.46
C LYS A 26 12.40 3.43 -0.09
N ASP A 27 12.30 4.69 0.29
CA ASP A 27 12.85 5.22 1.53
C ASP A 27 11.94 4.94 2.73
N VAL A 28 10.72 4.44 2.48
CA VAL A 28 9.69 4.23 3.51
C VAL A 28 9.60 2.76 3.95
N PHE A 29 10.28 1.85 3.27
CA PHE A 29 10.34 0.45 3.69
C PHE A 29 11.14 0.32 4.99
N THR A 30 10.43 -0.01 6.06
CA THR A 30 11.04 -0.31 7.35
C THR A 30 10.45 -1.60 7.88
N ILE A 31 11.25 -2.40 8.58
CA ILE A 31 10.83 -3.72 9.06
C ILE A 31 9.67 -3.68 10.05
N VAL A 32 9.35 -2.52 10.64
CA VAL A 32 8.31 -2.36 11.67
C VAL A 32 6.98 -1.78 11.17
N ASN A 33 6.94 -1.29 9.92
CA ASN A 33 5.77 -0.58 9.38
C ASN A 33 5.01 -1.41 8.34
N ILE A 34 3.83 -0.92 7.98
CA ILE A 34 3.03 -1.41 6.86
C ILE A 34 2.92 -0.29 5.82
N LEU A 35 3.07 -0.63 4.55
CA LEU A 35 2.93 0.31 3.45
C LEU A 35 1.73 -0.11 2.59
N ALA A 36 0.78 0.79 2.36
CA ALA A 36 -0.44 0.53 1.60
C ALA A 36 -0.54 1.50 0.42
N ILE A 37 -0.67 0.98 -0.80
CA ILE A 37 -0.63 1.79 -2.02
C ILE A 37 -1.84 1.44 -2.85
N TYR A 38 -2.73 2.42 -3.05
CA TYR A 38 -3.91 2.27 -3.87
C TYR A 38 -3.72 2.92 -5.23
N ILE A 39 -3.90 2.13 -6.29
CA ILE A 39 -3.86 2.60 -7.67
C ILE A 39 -5.29 2.55 -8.22
N GLN A 40 -5.94 3.71 -8.32
CA GLN A 40 -7.36 3.80 -8.69
C GLN A 40 -7.64 3.28 -10.10
N LYS A 41 -6.73 3.51 -11.06
CA LYS A 41 -6.84 3.04 -12.45
C LYS A 41 -7.13 1.54 -12.56
N ILE A 42 -6.46 0.75 -11.72
CA ILE A 42 -6.60 -0.72 -11.70
C ILE A 42 -7.38 -1.22 -10.47
N LYS A 43 -7.95 -0.31 -9.68
CA LYS A 43 -8.74 -0.59 -8.46
C LYS A 43 -8.02 -1.63 -7.59
N THR A 44 -6.72 -1.44 -7.36
CA THR A 44 -5.91 -2.42 -6.63
C THR A 44 -5.13 -1.71 -5.53
N MET A 45 -5.26 -2.24 -4.31
CA MET A 45 -4.42 -1.91 -3.18
C MET A 45 -3.31 -2.95 -3.04
N TYR A 46 -2.07 -2.48 -3.03
CA TYR A 46 -0.90 -3.25 -2.67
C TYR A 46 -0.56 -2.96 -1.21
N ILE A 47 -0.42 -3.99 -0.39
CA ILE A 47 0.00 -3.85 1.00
C ILE A 47 1.29 -4.62 1.20
N TRP A 48 2.32 -3.93 1.65
CA TRP A 48 3.58 -4.52 2.10
C TRP A 48 3.65 -4.51 3.63
N ILE A 49 4.05 -5.63 4.22
CA ILE A 49 4.10 -5.82 5.67
C ILE A 49 5.55 -6.07 6.11
N GLY A 50 6.07 -5.18 6.95
CA GLY A 50 7.38 -5.34 7.58
C GLY A 50 7.44 -6.58 8.48
N ARG A 51 8.59 -7.27 8.49
CA ARG A 51 8.82 -8.52 9.25
C ARG A 51 8.39 -8.41 10.72
N ASN A 52 8.67 -7.26 11.33
CA ASN A 52 8.48 -6.97 12.74
C ASN A 52 7.24 -6.08 12.99
N ALA A 53 6.36 -5.93 12.01
CA ALA A 53 5.08 -5.25 12.21
C ALA A 53 4.27 -5.98 13.30
N THR A 54 3.81 -5.25 14.31
CA THR A 54 3.07 -5.83 15.43
C THR A 54 1.73 -6.41 14.97
N GLN A 55 1.19 -7.35 15.74
CA GLN A 55 -0.14 -7.88 15.44
C GLN A 55 -1.22 -6.79 15.48
N ALA A 56 -1.08 -5.81 16.38
CA ALA A 56 -1.94 -4.63 16.42
C ALA A 56 -1.89 -3.83 15.11
N LEU A 57 -0.71 -3.71 14.49
CA LEU A 57 -0.54 -3.08 13.19
C LEU A 57 -1.17 -3.89 12.06
N LYS A 58 -1.00 -5.21 12.08
CA LYS A 58 -1.66 -6.10 11.10
C LYS A 58 -3.19 -6.02 11.21
N ASN A 59 -3.74 -5.84 12.41
CA ASN A 59 -5.16 -5.65 12.60
C ASN A 59 -5.67 -4.33 11.98
N HIS A 60 -4.82 -3.31 11.84
CA HIS A 60 -5.17 -2.07 11.14
C HIS A 60 -5.31 -2.27 9.63
N VAL A 61 -4.72 -3.31 9.03
CA VAL A 61 -4.97 -3.66 7.61
C VAL A 61 -6.45 -3.87 7.35
N ALA A 62 -7.19 -4.48 8.28
CA ALA A 62 -8.64 -4.64 8.16
C ALA A 62 -9.36 -3.29 8.11
N LYS A 63 -8.92 -2.30 8.92
CA LYS A 63 -9.45 -0.93 8.89
C LYS A 63 -9.16 -0.23 7.56
N ILE A 64 -7.98 -0.42 6.98
CA ILE A 64 -7.63 0.11 5.65
C ILE A 64 -8.63 -0.39 4.59
N ARG A 65 -9.05 -1.67 4.67
CA ARG A 65 -10.06 -2.22 3.74
C ARG A 65 -11.41 -1.52 3.85
N VAL A 66 -11.83 -1.18 5.08
CA VAL A 66 -13.10 -0.49 5.34
C VAL A 66 -13.02 0.93 4.78
N ILE A 67 -11.96 1.68 5.12
CA ILE A 67 -11.74 3.05 4.64
C ILE A 67 -11.72 3.08 3.11
N LEU A 68 -11.00 2.16 2.47
CA LEU A 68 -10.97 2.10 1.00
C LEU A 68 -12.31 1.73 0.38
N LYS A 69 -13.12 0.90 1.01
CA LYS A 69 -14.48 0.61 0.52
C LYS A 69 -15.37 1.84 0.62
N GLU A 70 -15.19 2.66 1.65
CA GLU A 70 -15.96 3.90 1.84
C GLU A 70 -15.52 4.98 0.83
N GLU A 71 -14.21 5.17 0.65
CA GLU A 71 -13.69 6.15 -0.32
C GLU A 71 -13.83 5.70 -1.79
N PHE A 72 -13.69 4.40 -2.04
CA PHE A 72 -13.71 3.80 -3.38
C PHE A 72 -14.64 2.58 -3.41
N PRO A 73 -15.96 2.79 -3.53
CA PRO A 73 -16.98 1.73 -3.42
C PRO A 73 -16.93 0.66 -4.52
N ILE A 74 -15.98 0.76 -5.46
CA ILE A 74 -15.80 -0.19 -6.55
C ILE A 74 -14.93 -1.36 -6.08
N SER A 75 -15.17 -2.55 -6.62
CA SER A 75 -14.43 -3.79 -6.33
C SER A 75 -12.91 -3.57 -6.39
N SER A 76 -12.32 -3.41 -5.20
CA SER A 76 -10.90 -3.16 -5.04
C SER A 76 -10.18 -4.46 -4.71
N ASN A 77 -9.22 -4.85 -5.54
CA ASN A 77 -8.35 -6.00 -5.27
C ASN A 77 -7.33 -5.64 -4.18
N ILE A 78 -6.98 -6.59 -3.32
CA ILE A 78 -5.99 -6.39 -2.27
C ILE A 78 -4.91 -7.45 -2.40
N LEU A 79 -3.69 -7.01 -2.68
CA LEU A 79 -2.52 -7.87 -2.81
C LEU A 79 -1.59 -7.63 -1.63
N LEU A 80 -1.28 -8.70 -0.90
CA LEU A 80 -0.45 -8.67 0.30
C LEU A 80 0.95 -9.19 -0.02
N TYR A 81 1.97 -8.50 0.46
CA TYR A 81 3.38 -8.82 0.27
C TYR A 81 4.08 -8.80 1.63
N ASP A 82 4.93 -9.78 1.87
CA ASP A 82 5.79 -9.80 3.05
C ASP A 82 7.10 -9.04 2.78
N SER A 83 7.86 -8.84 3.86
CA SER A 83 9.18 -8.19 3.81
C SER A 83 10.31 -9.03 3.20
N SER A 84 10.03 -10.19 2.59
CA SER A 84 11.08 -10.91 1.88
C SER A 84 11.60 -10.10 0.69
N ALA A 85 12.85 -10.32 0.30
CA ALA A 85 13.46 -9.58 -0.82
C ALA A 85 12.69 -9.78 -2.14
N GLU A 86 12.22 -11.00 -2.38
CA GLU A 86 11.42 -11.36 -3.56
C GLU A 86 10.07 -10.64 -3.56
N SER A 87 9.29 -10.76 -2.47
CA SER A 87 8.00 -10.08 -2.34
C SER A 87 8.13 -8.56 -2.43
N THR A 88 9.16 -7.98 -1.83
CA THR A 88 9.42 -6.53 -1.89
C THR A 88 9.73 -6.09 -3.32
N SER A 89 10.56 -6.85 -4.03
CA SER A 89 10.85 -6.61 -5.44
C SER A 89 9.60 -6.70 -6.31
N LEU A 90 8.75 -7.71 -6.09
CA LEU A 90 7.48 -7.87 -6.79
C LEU A 90 6.52 -6.72 -6.50
N PHE A 91 6.38 -6.31 -5.24
CA PHE A 91 5.57 -5.17 -4.82
C PHE A 91 5.98 -3.89 -5.55
N ILE A 92 7.28 -3.55 -5.52
CA ILE A 92 7.81 -2.36 -6.21
C ILE A 92 7.57 -2.45 -7.72
N THR A 93 7.86 -3.61 -8.32
CA THR A 93 7.67 -3.84 -9.76
C THR A 93 6.21 -3.72 -10.17
N SER A 94 5.27 -4.25 -9.38
CA SER A 94 3.84 -4.14 -9.63
C SER A 94 3.37 -2.70 -9.61
N ILE A 95 3.86 -1.88 -8.67
CA ILE A 95 3.51 -0.45 -8.63
C ILE A 95 4.11 0.29 -9.82
N GLN A 96 5.39 0.08 -10.13
CA GLN A 96 6.07 0.74 -11.23
C GLN A 96 5.46 0.40 -12.60
N ARG A 97 5.14 -0.87 -12.86
CA ARG A 97 4.48 -1.28 -14.12
C ARG A 97 3.13 -0.58 -14.32
N ASN A 98 2.38 -0.37 -13.25
CA ASN A 98 1.07 0.29 -13.32
C ASN A 98 1.17 1.82 -13.34
N LYS A 99 2.31 2.39 -12.93
CA LYS A 99 2.66 3.80 -13.19
C LYS A 99 3.00 4.07 -14.66
N ILE A 100 3.72 3.16 -15.32
CA ILE A 100 4.36 3.41 -16.63
C ILE A 100 3.38 3.23 -17.81
N LYS A 101 2.23 2.59 -17.64
CA LYS A 101 1.20 2.46 -18.70
C LYS A 101 0.41 3.76 -18.96
N ASN A 102 1.10 4.90 -18.96
CA ASN A 102 0.59 6.17 -19.49
C ASN A 102 0.76 6.18 -21.00
#